data_AF-G5A9V6-F1
#
_entry.id   AF-G5A9V6-F1
#
_cell.length_a   1.000
_cell.length_b   1.000
_cell.length_c   1.000
_cell.angle_alpha   90.00
_cell.angle_beta   90.00
_cell.angle_gamma   90.00
#
_symmetry.space_group_name_H-M   'P 1'
#
loop_
_entity.id
_entity.type
_entity.pdbx_description
1 polymer ?
#
loop_
_entity_poly.entity_id
_entity_poly.type
_entity_poly.pdbx_seq_one_letter_code
_entity_poly.pdbx_strand_id
1 'polypeptide(L)'
;NMDDTLAKFFPDVEGKLRETKRKSIYLWESLRAKIAAASQTTKGDQLKFSRDLGTGLTVTVLSPDGEREIVTWIDELRAEGAPVSAFMLQRKALAIAAGEGLSKDALKASWTFRKSHLRRHMISL
;
A
#
# COMPACT_ATOMS: atom_id res chain seq x y z
N ASN A 1 7.38 -7.71 -34.44
CA ASN A 1 7.30 -9.05 -33.82
C ASN A 1 7.82 -8.95 -32.37
N MET A 2 7.43 -9.83 -31.44
CA MET A 2 7.92 -9.79 -30.03
C MET A 2 9.44 -9.99 -29.98
N ASP A 3 10.00 -10.82 -30.86
CA ASP A 3 11.44 -11.00 -30.96
C ASP A 3 12.18 -9.75 -31.42
N ASP A 4 11.63 -8.98 -32.37
CA ASP A 4 12.20 -7.69 -32.78
C ASP A 4 12.19 -6.69 -31.63
N THR A 5 11.12 -6.67 -30.84
CA THR A 5 10.99 -5.80 -29.65
C THR A 5 12.05 -6.17 -28.61
N LEU A 6 12.25 -7.46 -28.34
CA LEU A 6 13.29 -7.91 -27.41
C LEU A 6 14.69 -7.60 -27.94
N ALA A 7 14.95 -7.82 -29.23
CA ALA A 7 16.23 -7.49 -29.84
C ALA A 7 16.53 -5.98 -29.80
N LYS A 8 15.51 -5.13 -29.95
CA LYS A 8 15.67 -3.66 -29.93
C LYS A 8 15.87 -3.09 -28.53
N PHE A 9 15.09 -3.55 -27.54
CA PHE A 9 15.07 -2.94 -26.19
C PHE A 9 15.88 -3.73 -25.15
N PHE A 10 16.19 -4.99 -25.42
CA PHE A 10 16.92 -5.89 -24.53
C PHE A 10 17.95 -6.73 -25.31
N PRO A 11 18.88 -6.09 -26.06
CA PRO A 11 19.82 -6.80 -26.94
C PRO A 11 20.73 -7.77 -26.19
N ASP A 12 21.17 -7.39 -24.98
CA ASP A 12 22.14 -8.16 -24.19
C ASP A 12 21.50 -9.23 -23.29
N VAL A 13 20.21 -9.51 -23.48
CA VAL A 13 19.44 -10.37 -22.59
C VAL A 13 19.16 -11.71 -23.26
N GLU A 14 19.77 -12.76 -22.72
CA GLU A 14 19.68 -14.12 -23.25
C GLU A 14 18.99 -15.11 -22.31
N GLY A 15 18.60 -16.26 -22.85
CA GLY A 15 18.06 -17.41 -22.11
C GLY A 15 16.89 -17.04 -21.19
N LYS A 16 16.99 -17.41 -19.91
CA LYS A 16 15.91 -17.23 -18.93
C LYS A 16 15.53 -15.76 -18.71
N LEU A 17 16.50 -14.85 -18.79
CA LEU A 17 16.25 -13.42 -18.61
C LEU A 17 15.44 -12.86 -19.79
N ARG A 18 15.71 -13.34 -21.01
CA ARG A 18 14.96 -12.95 -22.22
C ARG A 18 13.49 -13.35 -22.08
N GLU A 19 13.25 -14.55 -21.59
CA GLU A 19 11.90 -15.05 -21.31
C GLU A 19 11.19 -14.26 -20.20
N THR A 20 11.90 -13.84 -19.16
CA THR A 20 11.33 -12.94 -18.15
C THR A 20 10.92 -11.61 -18.76
N LYS A 21 11.77 -10.99 -19.60
CA LYS A 21 11.43 -9.73 -20.28
C LYS A 21 10.25 -9.89 -21.23
N ARG A 22 10.20 -10.98 -21.99
CA ARG A 22 9.05 -11.33 -22.83
C ARG A 22 7.75 -11.34 -22.05
N LYS A 23 7.74 -12.03 -20.90
CA LYS A 23 6.57 -12.09 -19.99
C LYS A 23 6.21 -10.71 -19.42
N SER A 24 7.21 -9.90 -19.03
CA SER A 24 6.96 -8.53 -18.56
C SER A 24 6.32 -7.66 -19.63
N ILE A 25 6.76 -7.75 -20.89
CA ILE A 25 6.19 -6.96 -21.98
C ILE A 25 4.71 -7.32 -22.19
N TYR A 26 4.38 -8.62 -22.26
CA TYR A 26 2.98 -9.05 -22.37
C TYR A 26 2.12 -8.62 -21.18
N LEU A 27 2.68 -8.66 -19.96
CA LEU A 27 1.99 -8.17 -18.77
C LEU A 27 1.75 -6.65 -18.83
N TRP A 28 2.73 -5.87 -19.27
CA TRP A 28 2.55 -4.42 -19.44
C TRP A 28 1.56 -4.08 -20.54
N GLU A 29 1.52 -4.88 -21.61
CA GLU A 29 0.55 -4.74 -22.68
C GLU A 29 -0.88 -5.00 -22.18
N SER A 30 -1.10 -6.08 -21.42
CA SER A 30 -2.43 -6.37 -20.86
C SER A 30 -2.87 -5.33 -19.82
N LEU A 31 -1.92 -4.70 -19.13
CA LEU A 31 -2.17 -3.64 -18.14
C LEU A 31 -2.08 -2.21 -18.70
N ARG A 32 -1.92 -2.04 -20.02
CA ARG A 32 -1.64 -0.74 -20.65
C ARG A 32 -2.63 0.35 -20.24
N ALA A 33 -3.93 0.05 -20.24
CA ALA A 33 -4.97 0.99 -19.85
C ALA A 33 -4.83 1.44 -18.38
N LYS A 34 -4.51 0.50 -17.48
CA LYS A 34 -4.28 0.78 -16.05
C LYS A 34 -3.02 1.64 -15.84
N ILE A 35 -1.95 1.36 -16.57
CA ILE A 35 -0.70 2.14 -16.52
C ILE A 35 -0.95 3.57 -17.02
N ALA A 36 -1.64 3.72 -18.17
CA ALA A 36 -1.94 5.03 -18.75
C ALA A 36 -2.87 5.87 -17.86
N ALA A 37 -3.82 5.26 -17.16
CA ALA A 37 -4.66 5.96 -16.19
C ALA A 37 -3.84 6.43 -14.96
N ALA A 38 -2.89 5.61 -14.49
CA ALA A 38 -2.05 5.97 -13.35
C ALA A 38 -1.07 7.12 -13.68
N SER A 39 -0.52 7.16 -14.90
CA SER A 39 0.44 8.18 -15.33
C SER A 39 -0.17 9.56 -15.59
N GLN A 40 -1.50 9.68 -15.67
CA GLN A 40 -2.18 10.98 -15.84
C GLN A 40 -2.08 11.92 -14.63
N THR A 41 -1.61 11.41 -13.49
CA THR A 41 -1.38 12.22 -12.28
C THR A 41 0.10 12.60 -12.16
N THR A 42 0.40 13.84 -11.78
CA THR A 42 1.80 14.35 -11.64
C THR A 42 2.66 13.50 -10.69
N LYS A 43 2.03 12.86 -9.69
CA LYS A 43 2.69 11.90 -8.80
C LYS A 43 2.85 10.52 -9.45
N GLY A 44 1.89 10.08 -10.25
CA GLY A 44 1.89 8.77 -10.89
C GLY A 44 2.95 8.59 -11.96
N ASP A 45 3.25 9.63 -12.73
CA ASP A 45 4.30 9.61 -13.77
C ASP A 45 5.71 9.36 -13.20
N GLN A 46 5.96 9.79 -11.95
CA GLN A 46 7.24 9.57 -11.27
C GLN A 46 7.36 8.20 -10.58
N LEU A 47 6.28 7.41 -10.53
CA LEU A 47 6.26 6.13 -9.83
C LEU A 47 6.78 5.02 -10.73
N LYS A 48 7.91 4.41 -10.32
CA LYS A 48 8.47 3.20 -10.96
C LYS A 48 7.67 1.92 -10.65
N PHE A 49 6.75 1.99 -9.70
CA PHE A 49 5.95 0.86 -9.23
C PHE A 49 4.54 1.32 -8.85
N SER A 50 3.53 0.75 -9.48
CA SER A 50 2.16 0.77 -8.97
C SER A 50 1.99 -0.41 -8.02
N ARG A 51 1.81 -0.14 -6.73
CA ARG A 51 1.39 -1.19 -5.78
C ARG A 51 -0.12 -1.18 -5.76
N ASP A 52 -0.72 -2.34 -6.03
CA ASP A 52 -2.12 -2.51 -5.68
C ASP A 52 -2.24 -2.27 -4.18
N LEU A 53 -3.29 -1.58 -3.75
CA LEU A 53 -3.47 -1.18 -2.35
C LEU A 53 -3.44 -2.39 -1.39
N GLY A 54 -3.56 -3.61 -1.92
CA GLY A 54 -3.59 -4.87 -1.17
C GLY A 54 -2.30 -5.72 -1.11
N THR A 55 -1.19 -5.40 -1.79
CA THR A 55 -0.05 -6.38 -1.88
C THR A 55 1.32 -5.85 -1.47
N GLY A 56 1.46 -4.56 -1.20
CA GLY A 56 2.75 -3.96 -0.83
C GLY A 56 2.91 -3.55 0.63
N LEU A 57 1.84 -3.67 1.43
CA LEU A 57 1.83 -3.42 2.86
C LEU A 57 0.69 -4.23 3.47
N THR A 58 0.89 -5.54 3.64
CA THR A 58 0.09 -6.41 4.52
C THR A 58 0.31 -6.05 6.00
N VAL A 59 0.22 -4.76 6.31
CA VAL A 59 0.26 -4.18 7.66
C VAL A 59 -0.99 -3.33 7.89
N THR A 60 -1.90 -3.21 6.91
CA THR A 60 -3.25 -2.67 7.14
C THR A 60 -4.20 -3.85 7.30
N VAL A 61 -4.20 -4.40 8.49
CA VAL A 61 -4.98 -5.60 8.83
C VAL A 61 -6.42 -5.22 9.18
N LEU A 62 -6.69 -3.92 9.38
CA LEU A 62 -8.01 -3.38 9.66
C LEU A 62 -8.79 -3.11 8.37
N SER A 63 -10.10 -3.31 8.43
CA SER A 63 -11.01 -2.87 7.37
C SER A 63 -10.98 -1.33 7.22
N PRO A 64 -11.43 -0.78 6.08
CA PRO A 64 -11.57 0.67 5.92
C PRO A 64 -12.46 1.33 6.98
N ASP A 65 -13.45 0.59 7.51
CA ASP A 65 -14.29 1.05 8.62
C ASP A 65 -13.50 1.11 9.92
N GLY A 66 -12.72 0.07 10.24
CA GLY A 66 -11.85 0.05 11.41
C GLY A 66 -10.79 1.15 11.38
N GLU A 67 -10.26 1.49 10.20
CA GLU A 67 -9.35 2.64 10.08
C GLU A 67 -10.04 3.97 10.35
N ARG A 68 -11.27 4.16 9.86
CA ARG A 68 -12.06 5.37 10.14
C ARG A 68 -12.38 5.51 11.61
N GLU A 69 -12.70 4.41 12.29
CA GLU A 69 -12.99 4.44 13.73
C GLU A 69 -11.78 4.94 14.54
N ILE A 70 -10.56 4.57 14.15
CA ILE A 70 -9.34 5.11 14.78
C ILE A 70 -9.24 6.62 14.58
N VAL A 71 -9.50 7.12 13.37
CA VAL A 71 -9.43 8.56 13.06
C VAL A 71 -10.44 9.32 13.90
N THR A 72 -11.71 8.90 13.90
CA THR A 72 -12.77 9.52 14.70
C THR A 72 -12.39 9.55 16.18
N TRP A 73 -11.90 8.45 16.72
CA TRP A 73 -11.47 8.37 18.11
C TRP A 73 -10.29 9.32 18.45
N ILE A 74 -9.33 9.50 17.52
CA ILE A 74 -8.24 10.49 17.70
C ILE A 74 -8.81 11.91 17.71
N ASP A 75 -9.71 12.22 16.81
CA ASP A 75 -10.29 13.55 16.67
C ASP A 75 -11.15 13.92 17.89
N GLU A 76 -11.93 12.97 18.41
CA GLU A 76 -12.70 13.12 19.66
C GLU A 76 -11.78 13.46 20.84
N LEU A 77 -10.70 12.69 21.04
CA LEU A 77 -9.76 12.96 22.12
C LEU A 77 -9.07 14.33 21.99
N ARG A 78 -8.75 14.75 20.77
CA ARG A 78 -8.18 16.08 20.53
C ARG A 78 -9.18 17.20 20.76
N ALA A 79 -10.44 17.00 20.41
CA ALA A 79 -11.50 17.95 20.71
C ALA A 79 -11.67 18.16 22.22
N GLU A 80 -11.43 17.11 23.01
CA GLU A 80 -11.38 17.15 24.48
C GLU A 80 -10.05 17.70 25.04
N GLY A 81 -9.09 18.06 24.18
CA GLY A 81 -7.78 18.56 24.58
C GLY A 81 -6.80 17.49 25.09
N ALA A 82 -7.14 16.20 24.94
CA ALA A 82 -6.31 15.10 25.37
C ALA A 82 -5.34 14.65 24.25
N PRO A 83 -4.02 14.56 24.52
CA PRO A 83 -3.06 14.07 23.54
C PRO A 83 -3.19 12.54 23.36
N VAL A 84 -3.00 12.06 22.12
CA VAL A 84 -2.99 10.63 21.82
C VAL A 84 -1.56 10.12 21.77
N SER A 85 -1.19 9.26 22.71
CA SER A 85 0.12 8.64 22.69
C SER A 85 0.22 7.48 21.69
N ALA A 86 1.47 7.17 21.31
CA ALA A 86 1.84 5.98 20.55
C ALA A 86 1.17 4.68 21.06
N PHE A 87 1.17 4.53 22.39
CA PHE A 87 0.70 3.35 23.07
C PHE A 87 -0.83 3.26 23.05
N MET A 88 -1.52 4.40 23.24
CA MET A 88 -2.98 4.46 23.15
C MET A 88 -3.47 4.09 21.75
N LEU A 89 -2.82 4.63 20.71
CA LEU A 89 -3.12 4.29 19.32
C LEU A 89 -2.93 2.79 19.05
N GLN A 90 -1.83 2.21 19.54
CA GLN A 90 -1.59 0.78 19.42
C GLN A 90 -2.71 -0.05 20.07
N ARG A 91 -3.13 0.32 21.29
CA ARG A 91 -4.20 -0.39 22.00
C ARG A 91 -5.56 -0.26 21.32
N LYS A 92 -5.93 0.93 20.84
CA LYS A 92 -7.19 1.14 20.10
C LYS A 92 -7.21 0.32 18.82
N ALA A 93 -6.12 0.31 18.04
CA ALA A 93 -6.02 -0.48 16.82
C ALA A 93 -6.16 -2.00 17.08
N LEU A 94 -5.56 -2.52 18.14
CA LEU A 94 -5.72 -3.92 18.54
C LEU A 94 -7.14 -4.25 19.01
N ALA A 95 -7.81 -3.31 19.70
CA ALA A 95 -9.19 -3.50 20.15
C ALA A 95 -10.17 -3.57 18.97
N ILE A 96 -10.03 -2.67 17.99
CA ILE A 96 -10.83 -2.70 16.75
C ILE A 96 -10.56 -3.99 15.98
N ALA A 97 -9.29 -4.40 15.87
CA ALA A 97 -8.95 -5.64 15.18
C ALA A 97 -9.61 -6.86 15.82
N ALA A 98 -9.63 -6.93 17.15
CA ALA A 98 -10.33 -7.98 17.87
C ALA A 98 -11.86 -7.93 17.61
N GLY A 99 -12.44 -6.75 17.51
CA GLY A 99 -13.85 -6.56 17.14
C GLY A 99 -14.19 -7.03 15.71
N GLU A 100 -13.23 -6.90 14.79
CA GLU A 100 -13.33 -7.43 13.41
C GLU A 100 -13.04 -8.94 13.31
N GLY A 101 -12.75 -9.62 14.43
CA GLY A 101 -12.43 -11.05 14.45
C GLY A 101 -11.01 -11.39 14.00
N LEU A 102 -10.11 -10.41 13.95
CA LEU A 102 -8.72 -10.62 13.55
C LEU A 102 -7.90 -11.22 14.69
N SER A 103 -7.07 -12.20 14.38
CA SER A 103 -6.15 -12.77 15.37
C SER A 103 -5.06 -11.77 15.77
N LYS A 104 -4.51 -11.92 16.98
CA LYS A 104 -3.38 -11.07 17.45
C LYS A 104 -2.13 -11.20 16.57
N ASP A 105 -1.98 -12.33 15.90
CA ASP A 105 -0.90 -12.56 14.94
C ASP A 105 -1.13 -11.83 13.61
N ALA A 106 -2.40 -11.57 13.26
CA ALA A 106 -2.76 -10.82 12.07
C ALA A 106 -2.35 -9.35 12.22
N LEU A 107 -2.69 -8.67 13.32
CA LEU A 107 -2.32 -7.27 13.57
C LEU A 107 -1.44 -7.11 14.81
N LYS A 108 -0.16 -6.79 14.61
CA LYS A 108 0.76 -6.41 15.70
C LYS A 108 0.65 -4.94 16.12
N ALA A 109 -0.03 -4.11 15.33
CA ALA A 109 -0.09 -2.65 15.50
C ALA A 109 1.31 -2.02 15.74
N SER A 110 2.30 -2.47 14.95
CA SER A 110 3.72 -2.10 15.08
C SER A 110 3.99 -0.62 14.77
N TRP A 111 5.24 -0.18 14.97
CA TRP A 111 5.68 1.17 14.55
C TRP A 111 5.44 1.43 13.05
N THR A 112 5.63 0.42 12.20
CA THR A 112 5.40 0.54 10.75
C THR A 112 3.93 0.73 10.42
N PHE A 113 3.02 0.00 11.09
CA PHE A 113 1.57 0.23 11.02
C PHE A 113 1.25 1.68 11.38
N ARG A 114 1.67 2.11 12.57
CA ARG A 114 1.40 3.44 13.12
C ARG A 114 1.87 4.54 12.18
N LYS A 115 3.13 4.47 11.71
CA LYS A 115 3.69 5.45 10.79
C LYS A 115 2.93 5.50 9.46
N SER A 116 2.51 4.35 8.94
CA SER A 116 1.70 4.28 7.71
C SER A 116 0.30 4.87 7.90
N HIS A 117 -0.40 4.48 8.97
CA HIS A 117 -1.76 4.95 9.27
C HIS A 117 -1.78 6.47 9.46
N LEU A 118 -0.90 7.01 10.32
CA LEU A 118 -0.78 8.46 10.53
C LEU A 118 -0.49 9.22 9.23
N ARG A 119 0.42 8.71 8.39
CA ARG A 119 0.75 9.33 7.11
C ARG A 119 -0.41 9.30 6.12
N ARG A 120 -1.17 8.20 6.08
CA ARG A 120 -2.33 8.05 5.18
C ARG A 120 -3.48 8.98 5.54
N HIS A 121 -3.68 9.24 6.84
CA HIS A 121 -4.73 10.12 7.34
C HIS A 121 -4.27 11.54 7.67
N MET A 122 -3.00 11.88 7.39
CA MET A 122 -2.42 13.20 7.66
C MET A 122 -2.50 13.63 9.14
N ILE A 123 -2.36 12.66 10.05
CA ILE A 123 -2.45 12.85 11.50
C ILE A 123 -1.03 12.94 12.08
N SER A 124 -0.78 13.91 12.96
CA SER A 124 0.45 14.01 13.78
C SER A 124 0.12 13.69 15.24
N LEU A 125 0.81 12.75 15.89
CA LEU A 125 0.58 12.46 17.31
C LEU A 125 0.98 13.63 18.22
#